data_AF-A0AAU7C9J2-F1
#
_entry.id   AF-A0AAU7C9J2-F1
#
_cell.length_a   1.000
_cell.length_b   1.000
_cell.length_c   1.000
_cell.angle_alpha   90.00
_cell.angle_beta   90.00
_cell.angle_gamma   90.00
#
_symmetry.space_group_name_H-M   'P 1'
#
loop_
_entity.id
_entity.type
_entity.pdbx_description
1 polymer ?
#
loop_
_entity_poly.entity_id
_entity_poly.type
_entity_poly.pdbx_seq_one_letter_code
_entity_poly.pdbx_strand_id
1 'polypeptide(L)'
;MNDRSSNHFRTTRWTQVLATRGESPEARHALRDLCEAYYGPVEAFVRRSRPGRDDARDLTHAFFAKLLEGNSLGGVERTRGRFRSYLLGAAKHFLADHADRSFAEKRRGGRAPESFDPGPSRSRSAPQEQARFDVADPHGFPPDAYFDHQWALTIVEKAMRDLQAESRTRGETTRFEILKRWLIASEDRARATEAARSLDMTDGAFKVAVHRLRKRFRQLVHDQIASTVDGPEVLQGELDYLIQALTASHPGTDTNTEATRQAISPE
;
A
#
# COMPACT_ATOMS: atom_id res chain seq x y z
N MET A 1 6.00 -11.68 -41.77
CA MET A 1 7.33 -11.58 -41.12
C MET A 1 7.15 -10.71 -39.88
N ASN A 2 7.47 -11.26 -38.71
CA ASN A 2 7.23 -10.68 -37.39
C ASN A 2 7.88 -9.31 -37.18
N ASP A 3 7.09 -8.31 -36.82
CA ASP A 3 7.59 -7.17 -36.04
C ASP A 3 7.37 -7.50 -34.55
N ARG A 4 8.41 -8.09 -33.95
CA ARG A 4 8.49 -8.29 -32.48
C ARG A 4 8.79 -6.92 -31.88
N SER A 5 7.74 -6.10 -31.75
CA SER A 5 7.75 -4.94 -30.87
C SER A 5 8.14 -5.40 -29.48
N SER A 6 9.42 -5.15 -29.18
CA SER A 6 10.11 -5.51 -27.97
C SER A 6 9.60 -4.61 -26.87
N ASN A 7 8.39 -4.90 -26.40
CA ASN A 7 7.77 -4.31 -25.22
C ASN A 7 8.57 -4.85 -24.03
N HIS A 8 9.77 -4.30 -23.81
CA HIS A 8 10.53 -4.48 -22.59
C HIS A 8 9.67 -3.88 -21.48
N PHE A 9 8.81 -4.72 -20.90
CA PHE A 9 7.99 -4.38 -19.76
C PHE A 9 8.90 -3.74 -18.71
N ARG A 10 8.56 -2.53 -18.26
CA ARG A 10 9.28 -1.88 -17.16
C ARG A 10 9.22 -2.84 -15.98
N THR A 11 10.38 -3.32 -15.54
CA THR A 11 10.47 -4.19 -14.36
C THR A 11 9.90 -3.42 -13.18
N THR A 12 8.82 -3.91 -12.58
CA THR A 12 8.24 -3.26 -11.41
C THR A 12 9.09 -3.59 -10.19
N ARG A 13 9.00 -2.81 -9.11
CA ARG A 13 9.74 -3.13 -7.88
C ARG A 13 9.38 -4.52 -7.40
N TRP A 14 8.12 -4.91 -7.55
CA TRP A 14 7.63 -6.25 -7.21
C TRP A 14 8.23 -7.34 -8.11
N THR A 15 8.20 -7.18 -9.44
CA THR A 15 8.85 -8.14 -10.34
C THR A 15 10.36 -8.23 -10.07
N GLN A 16 11.00 -7.10 -9.79
CA GLN A 16 12.44 -7.02 -9.55
C GLN A 16 12.83 -7.81 -8.30
N VAL A 17 12.09 -7.63 -7.20
CA VAL A 17 12.26 -8.38 -5.96
C VAL A 17 12.11 -9.89 -6.21
N LEU A 18 11.11 -10.31 -6.98
CA LEU A 18 10.88 -11.71 -7.32
C LEU A 18 11.91 -12.29 -8.31
N ALA A 19 12.37 -11.51 -9.28
CA ALA A 19 13.26 -11.96 -10.35
C ALA A 19 14.69 -12.21 -9.87
N THR A 20 15.16 -11.39 -8.93
CA THR A 20 16.55 -11.39 -8.43
C THR A 20 16.71 -12.10 -7.08
N ARG A 21 15.64 -12.77 -6.62
CA ARG A 21 15.59 -13.50 -5.34
C ARG A 21 16.04 -12.67 -4.12
N GLY A 22 15.85 -11.35 -4.17
CA GLY A 22 16.16 -10.44 -3.05
C GLY A 22 17.65 -10.18 -2.75
N GLU A 23 18.59 -10.77 -3.50
CA GLU A 23 20.01 -10.71 -3.14
C GLU A 23 20.78 -9.54 -3.79
N SER A 24 20.33 -9.04 -4.94
CA SER A 24 21.02 -7.93 -5.63
C SER A 24 20.82 -6.58 -4.91
N PRO A 25 21.77 -5.63 -5.01
CA PRO A 25 21.61 -4.28 -4.44
C PRO A 25 20.32 -3.60 -4.90
N GLU A 26 19.94 -3.79 -6.16
CA GLU A 26 18.75 -3.19 -6.76
C GLU A 26 17.48 -3.89 -6.26
N ALA A 27 17.52 -5.20 -6.03
CA ALA A 27 16.44 -5.96 -5.38
C ALA A 27 16.17 -5.47 -3.96
N ARG A 28 17.24 -5.23 -3.20
CA ARG A 28 17.18 -4.73 -1.82
C ARG A 28 16.63 -3.31 -1.78
N HIS A 29 17.00 -2.47 -2.75
CA HIS A 29 16.46 -1.13 -2.88
C HIS A 29 14.96 -1.17 -3.22
N ALA A 30 14.56 -1.96 -4.20
CA ALA A 30 13.16 -2.15 -4.57
C ALA A 30 12.32 -2.70 -3.39
N LEU A 31 12.86 -3.64 -2.61
CA LEU A 31 12.20 -4.16 -1.42
C LEU A 31 12.07 -3.09 -0.33
N ARG A 32 13.10 -2.28 -0.10
CA ARG A 32 13.04 -1.15 0.85
C ARG A 32 11.92 -0.18 0.48
N ASP A 33 11.83 0.21 -0.78
CA ASP A 33 10.80 1.12 -1.28
C ASP A 33 9.38 0.54 -1.07
N LEU A 34 9.22 -0.77 -1.32
CA LEU A 34 7.97 -1.48 -1.07
C LEU A 34 7.65 -1.53 0.44
N CYS A 35 8.62 -1.83 1.29
CA CYS A 35 8.42 -1.83 2.74
C CYS A 35 8.05 -0.43 3.25
N GLU A 36 8.71 0.61 2.79
CA GLU A 36 8.39 2.00 3.17
C GLU A 36 6.96 2.38 2.75
N ALA A 37 6.56 2.01 1.54
CA ALA A 37 5.22 2.28 1.03
C ALA A 37 4.11 1.52 1.78
N TYR A 38 4.43 0.42 2.46
CA TYR A 38 3.43 -0.42 3.13
C TYR A 38 3.57 -0.49 4.66
N TYR A 39 4.56 0.17 5.25
CA TYR A 39 4.74 0.21 6.69
C TYR A 39 3.49 0.74 7.40
N GLY A 40 2.98 1.89 6.96
CA GLY A 40 1.77 2.52 7.52
C GLY A 40 0.52 1.63 7.43
N PRO A 41 0.17 1.09 6.25
CA PRO A 41 -0.94 0.15 6.10
C PRO A 41 -0.85 -1.06 7.02
N VAL A 42 0.34 -1.67 7.14
CA VAL A 42 0.56 -2.80 8.03
C VAL A 42 0.40 -2.39 9.49
N GLU A 43 1.01 -1.29 9.93
CA GLU A 43 0.88 -0.81 11.31
C GLU A 43 -0.58 -0.55 11.68
N ALA A 44 -1.33 0.09 10.80
CA ALA A 44 -2.75 0.35 11.01
C ALA A 44 -3.55 -0.97 11.13
N PHE A 45 -3.28 -1.95 10.27
CA PHE A 45 -3.88 -3.28 10.36
C PHE A 45 -3.51 -4.01 11.67
N VAL A 46 -2.25 -3.93 12.12
CA VAL A 46 -1.81 -4.51 13.40
C VAL A 46 -2.54 -3.86 14.57
N ARG A 47 -2.61 -2.52 14.62
CA ARG A 47 -3.34 -1.77 15.67
C ARG A 47 -4.80 -2.21 15.74
N ARG A 48 -5.47 -2.33 14.59
CA ARG A 48 -6.86 -2.78 14.52
C ARG A 48 -7.05 -4.24 14.93
N SER A 49 -6.10 -5.10 14.57
CA SER A 49 -6.14 -6.53 14.90
C SER A 49 -5.84 -6.80 16.38
N ARG A 50 -5.27 -5.83 17.10
CA ARG A 50 -4.90 -5.92 18.52
C ARG A 50 -5.32 -4.67 19.31
N PRO A 51 -6.63 -4.40 19.48
CA PRO A 51 -7.09 -3.24 20.24
C PRO A 51 -6.57 -3.26 21.68
N GLY A 52 -6.12 -2.10 22.19
CA GLY A 52 -5.69 -1.94 23.58
C GLY A 52 -4.26 -2.43 23.90
N ARG A 53 -3.48 -2.83 22.88
CA ARG A 53 -2.04 -3.09 23.04
C ARG A 53 -1.22 -1.97 22.43
N ASP A 54 -0.19 -1.54 23.14
CA ASP A 54 0.77 -0.53 22.66
C ASP A 54 1.96 -1.15 21.91
N ASP A 55 1.89 -2.45 21.58
CA ASP A 55 2.94 -3.20 20.90
C ASP A 55 2.83 -3.16 19.37
N ALA A 56 1.86 -2.42 18.80
CA ALA A 56 1.59 -2.46 17.36
C ALA A 56 2.79 -2.01 16.52
N ARG A 57 3.52 -1.01 16.99
CA ARG A 57 4.73 -0.53 16.32
C ARG A 57 5.85 -1.56 16.39
N ASP A 58 6.02 -2.22 17.54
CA ASP A 58 7.04 -3.26 17.73
C ASP A 58 6.74 -4.50 16.90
N LEU A 59 5.47 -4.94 16.87
CA LEU A 59 5.00 -6.02 16.02
C LEU A 59 5.17 -5.71 14.53
N THR A 60 4.94 -4.45 14.13
CA THR A 60 5.17 -4.03 12.74
C THR A 60 6.66 -4.08 12.39
N HIS A 61 7.54 -3.57 13.26
CA HIS A 61 8.98 -3.70 13.04
C HIS A 61 9.42 -5.16 13.00
N ALA A 62 8.95 -6.00 13.92
CA ALA A 62 9.27 -7.42 13.96
C ALA A 62 8.77 -8.15 12.70
N PHE A 63 7.60 -7.77 12.18
CA PHE A 63 7.09 -8.28 10.91
C PHE A 63 8.03 -7.93 9.75
N PHE A 64 8.37 -6.65 9.59
CA PHE A 64 9.27 -6.22 8.51
C PHE A 64 10.69 -6.76 8.68
N ALA A 65 11.21 -6.84 9.91
CA ALA A 65 12.51 -7.47 10.18
C ALA A 65 12.49 -8.94 9.72
N LYS A 66 11.46 -9.71 10.11
CA LYS A 66 11.32 -11.12 9.69
C LYS A 66 11.10 -11.26 8.18
N LEU A 67 10.41 -10.32 7.54
CA LEU A 67 10.22 -10.24 6.09
C LEU A 67 11.54 -9.94 5.35
N LEU A 68 12.42 -9.14 5.94
CA LEU A 68 13.72 -8.75 5.36
C LEU A 68 14.84 -9.76 5.67
N GLU A 69 14.78 -10.44 6.81
CA GLU A 69 15.73 -11.49 7.23
C GLU A 69 15.49 -12.82 6.48
N GLY A 70 14.25 -13.09 6.10
CA GLY A 70 13.87 -14.30 5.41
C GLY A 70 14.02 -14.18 3.90
N ASN A 71 14.45 -15.27 3.25
CA ASN A 71 14.16 -15.51 1.84
C ASN A 71 12.66 -15.84 1.63
N SER A 72 11.76 -15.22 2.39
CA SER A 72 10.31 -15.45 2.47
C SER A 72 9.57 -15.09 1.18
N LEU A 73 10.27 -14.38 0.30
CA LEU A 73 9.84 -14.07 -1.06
C LEU A 73 10.19 -15.21 -2.04
N GLY A 74 11.05 -16.15 -1.64
CA GLY A 74 11.53 -17.26 -2.47
C GLY A 74 10.50 -18.37 -2.71
N GLY A 75 9.45 -18.47 -1.88
CA GLY A 75 8.31 -19.38 -2.05
C GLY A 75 7.10 -18.74 -2.74
N VAL A 76 7.15 -17.44 -3.04
CA VAL A 76 6.07 -16.76 -3.76
C VAL A 76 6.15 -17.18 -5.22
N GLU A 77 5.29 -18.12 -5.59
CA GLU A 77 5.19 -18.59 -6.96
C GLU A 77 4.83 -17.40 -7.87
N ARG A 78 5.46 -17.36 -9.06
CA ARG A 78 5.41 -16.25 -10.04
C ARG A 78 4.03 -16.09 -10.72
N THR A 79 2.95 -16.29 -9.98
CA THR A 79 1.59 -16.23 -10.50
C THR A 79 1.01 -14.85 -10.20
N ARG A 80 1.34 -13.89 -11.09
CA ARG A 80 0.63 -12.61 -11.31
C ARG A 80 -0.27 -12.17 -10.14
N GLY A 81 0.35 -11.65 -9.09
CA GLY A 81 -0.32 -11.22 -7.86
C GLY A 81 -0.03 -9.77 -7.53
N ARG A 82 -0.98 -9.11 -6.86
CA ARG A 82 -0.83 -7.74 -6.33
C ARG A 82 0.00 -7.81 -5.05
N PHE A 83 1.07 -7.01 -4.93
CA PHE A 83 1.92 -7.01 -3.74
C PHE A 83 1.13 -6.76 -2.44
N ARG A 84 0.09 -5.91 -2.51
CA ARG A 84 -0.84 -5.63 -1.41
C ARG A 84 -1.46 -6.90 -0.82
N SER A 85 -1.98 -7.79 -1.66
CA SER A 85 -2.64 -9.02 -1.22
C SER A 85 -1.67 -9.98 -0.55
N TYR A 86 -0.48 -10.15 -1.14
CA TYR A 86 0.60 -10.92 -0.55
C TYR A 86 0.97 -10.40 0.85
N LEU A 87 1.19 -9.09 0.96
CA LEU A 87 1.63 -8.48 2.21
C LEU A 87 0.56 -8.60 3.31
N LEU A 88 -0.71 -8.41 2.97
CA LEU A 88 -1.82 -8.59 3.91
C LEU A 88 -1.89 -10.04 4.42
N GLY A 89 -1.74 -11.04 3.54
CA GLY A 89 -1.67 -12.44 3.91
C GLY A 89 -0.50 -12.72 4.86
N ALA A 90 0.70 -12.26 4.49
CA ALA A 90 1.90 -12.41 5.30
C ALA A 90 1.75 -11.77 6.71
N ALA A 91 1.15 -10.58 6.79
CA ALA A 91 0.89 -9.89 8.06
C ALA A 91 -0.12 -10.65 8.93
N LYS A 92 -1.22 -11.18 8.35
CA LYS A 92 -2.20 -12.01 9.06
C LYS A 92 -1.54 -13.26 9.66
N HIS A 93 -0.75 -13.97 8.88
CA HIS A 93 -0.01 -15.15 9.35
C HIS A 93 0.99 -14.81 10.46
N PHE A 94 1.76 -13.74 10.29
CA PHE A 94 2.70 -13.28 11.31
C PHE A 94 2.01 -13.02 12.66
N LEU A 95 0.86 -12.33 12.65
CA LEU A 95 0.12 -12.03 13.88
C LEU A 95 -0.48 -13.27 14.55
N ALA A 96 -0.90 -14.27 13.76
CA ALA A 96 -1.38 -15.55 14.25
C ALA A 96 -0.24 -16.34 14.92
N ASP A 97 0.89 -16.50 14.24
CA ASP A 97 2.09 -17.15 14.78
C ASP A 97 2.57 -16.51 16.09
N HIS A 98 2.58 -15.17 16.13
CA HIS A 98 3.01 -14.43 17.32
C HIS A 98 2.05 -14.64 18.50
N ALA A 99 0.73 -14.76 18.23
CA ALA A 99 -0.27 -15.10 19.24
C ALA A 99 0.05 -16.46 19.88
N ASP A 100 0.24 -17.47 19.03
CA ASP A 100 0.44 -18.85 19.44
C ASP A 100 1.72 -19.01 20.29
N ARG A 101 2.82 -18.36 19.88
CA ARG A 101 4.06 -18.33 20.68
C ARG A 101 3.88 -17.66 22.03
N SER A 102 3.25 -16.49 22.05
CA SER A 102 2.96 -15.76 23.30
C SER A 102 2.12 -16.60 24.28
N PHE A 103 1.16 -17.39 23.77
CA PHE A 103 0.38 -18.32 24.59
C PHE A 103 1.19 -19.53 25.06
N ALA A 104 2.06 -20.09 24.22
CA ALA A 104 2.93 -21.21 24.57
C ALA A 104 3.98 -20.84 25.63
N GLU A 105 4.58 -19.66 25.53
CA GLU A 105 5.55 -19.14 26.51
C GLU A 105 4.89 -18.90 27.88
N LYS A 106 3.68 -18.34 27.90
CA LYS A 106 2.89 -18.19 29.14
C LYS A 106 2.53 -19.53 29.80
N ARG A 107 2.35 -20.60 29.02
CA ARG A 107 2.13 -21.97 29.54
C ARG A 107 3.40 -22.63 30.07
N ARG A 108 4.58 -22.26 29.55
CA ARG A 108 5.87 -22.76 30.03
C ARG A 108 6.42 -22.00 31.25
N GLY A 109 5.76 -20.92 31.67
CA GLY A 109 6.08 -20.11 32.84
C GLY A 109 5.61 -20.63 34.21
N GLY A 110 5.35 -21.94 34.38
CA GLY A 110 5.30 -22.55 35.72
C GLY A 110 3.93 -22.94 36.30
N ARG A 111 3.04 -23.57 35.52
CA ARG A 111 2.01 -24.43 36.12
C ARG A 111 1.74 -25.63 35.23
N ALA A 112 1.97 -26.82 35.78
CA ALA A 112 1.64 -28.07 35.11
C ALA A 112 0.14 -28.06 34.75
N PRO A 113 -0.24 -28.33 33.49
CA PRO A 113 -1.64 -28.53 33.16
C PRO A 113 -2.10 -29.83 33.83
N GLU A 114 -3.10 -29.74 34.70
CA GLU A 114 -3.87 -30.91 35.10
C GLU A 114 -4.46 -31.54 33.83
N SER A 115 -4.10 -32.80 33.63
CA SER A 115 -4.50 -33.60 32.48
C SER A 115 -6.01 -33.83 32.53
N PHE A 116 -6.72 -33.32 31.53
CA PHE A 116 -8.01 -33.87 31.12
C PHE A 116 -7.81 -34.64 29.80
N ASP A 117 -8.29 -35.87 29.84
CA ASP A 117 -8.26 -36.99 28.89
C ASP A 117 -8.15 -36.63 27.38
N PRO A 118 -7.27 -37.29 26.59
CA PRO A 118 -7.07 -36.96 25.18
C PRO A 118 -8.09 -37.69 24.27
N GLY A 119 -9.05 -36.95 23.71
CA GLY A 119 -9.68 -37.32 22.43
C GLY A 119 -8.69 -37.14 21.26
N PRO A 120 -8.83 -37.86 20.13
CA PRO A 120 -7.76 -38.05 19.15
C PRO A 120 -7.38 -36.73 18.47
N SER A 121 -6.32 -36.13 18.97
CA SER A 121 -5.67 -34.94 18.41
C SER A 121 -4.85 -35.35 17.19
N ARG A 122 -5.14 -34.74 16.04
CA ARG A 122 -4.32 -34.85 14.83
C ARG A 122 -2.91 -34.37 15.15
N SER A 123 -1.96 -35.30 14.97
CA SER A 123 -0.52 -35.18 15.10
C SER A 123 0.02 -33.76 14.83
N ARG A 124 0.43 -33.05 15.89
CA ARG A 124 1.34 -31.90 15.82
C ARG A 124 2.75 -32.37 16.14
N SER A 125 3.44 -32.84 15.11
CA SER A 125 4.88 -33.08 15.15
C SER A 125 5.48 -32.72 13.81
N ALA A 126 5.97 -31.49 13.67
CA ALA A 126 7.01 -31.16 12.70
C ALA A 126 7.94 -30.10 13.32
N PRO A 127 9.28 -30.23 13.19
CA PRO A 127 10.25 -29.31 13.78
C PRO A 127 10.03 -27.87 13.31
N GLN A 128 9.98 -26.97 14.29
CA GLN A 128 9.65 -25.56 14.16
C GLN A 128 10.86 -24.73 13.71
N GLU A 129 11.49 -25.11 12.60
CA GLU A 129 12.56 -24.31 11.95
C GLU A 129 12.34 -24.10 10.44
N GLN A 130 11.39 -24.82 9.82
CA GLN A 130 11.09 -24.71 8.39
C GLN A 130 9.83 -23.88 8.04
N ALA A 131 9.12 -23.29 9.00
CA ALA A 131 7.95 -22.43 8.70
C ALA A 131 8.39 -21.04 8.20
N ARG A 132 9.12 -21.01 7.08
CA ARG A 132 9.42 -19.81 6.30
C ARG A 132 8.18 -19.47 5.50
N PHE A 133 7.26 -18.74 6.11
CA PHE A 133 6.11 -18.06 5.47
C PHE A 133 5.68 -18.68 4.13
N ASP A 134 5.12 -19.88 4.16
CA ASP A 134 4.35 -20.40 3.03
C ASP A 134 3.08 -19.53 2.95
N VAL A 135 3.18 -18.40 2.26
CA VAL A 135 2.04 -17.50 2.04
C VAL A 135 1.11 -18.21 1.08
N ALA A 136 -0.05 -18.65 1.59
CA ALA A 136 -1.10 -19.22 0.77
C ALA A 136 -1.54 -18.24 -0.33
N ASP A 137 -2.19 -18.78 -1.36
CA ASP A 137 -2.63 -18.09 -2.59
C ASP A 137 -2.99 -16.60 -2.37
N PRO A 138 -2.25 -15.66 -3.01
CA PRO A 138 -2.53 -14.22 -2.96
C PRO A 138 -3.97 -13.84 -3.37
N HIS A 139 -4.66 -14.72 -4.09
CA HIS A 139 -6.05 -14.54 -4.54
C HIS A 139 -7.10 -15.09 -3.55
N GLY A 140 -6.68 -15.83 -2.51
CA GLY A 140 -7.56 -16.51 -1.56
C GLY A 140 -7.96 -15.70 -0.33
N PHE A 141 -7.40 -14.50 -0.11
CA PHE A 141 -7.69 -13.70 1.08
C PHE A 141 -8.77 -12.64 0.81
N PRO A 142 -9.82 -12.55 1.64
CA PRO A 142 -10.78 -11.46 1.55
C PRO A 142 -10.08 -10.10 1.74
N PRO A 143 -10.45 -9.07 0.94
CA PRO A 143 -10.08 -7.69 1.19
C PRO A 143 -10.33 -7.31 2.65
N ASP A 144 -9.31 -6.78 3.33
CA ASP A 144 -9.54 -6.09 4.59
C ASP A 144 -9.75 -4.62 4.25
N ALA A 145 -11.02 -4.22 4.12
CA ALA A 145 -11.42 -2.89 3.67
C ALA A 145 -10.69 -1.76 4.41
N TYR A 146 -10.29 -1.98 5.66
CA TYR A 146 -9.51 -1.00 6.41
C TYR A 146 -8.04 -0.94 5.99
N PHE A 147 -7.38 -2.10 5.86
CA PHE A 147 -6.02 -2.15 5.30
C PHE A 147 -5.98 -1.54 3.91
N ASP A 148 -6.98 -1.85 3.08
CA ASP A 148 -7.08 -1.37 1.71
C ASP A 148 -7.29 0.14 1.66
N HIS A 149 -8.10 0.69 2.56
CA HIS A 149 -8.24 2.14 2.68
C HIS A 149 -6.94 2.82 3.15
N GLN A 150 -6.24 2.26 4.13
CA GLN A 150 -4.95 2.80 4.60
C GLN A 150 -3.88 2.73 3.51
N TRP A 151 -3.86 1.65 2.73
CA TRP A 151 -3.03 1.54 1.54
C TRP A 151 -3.35 2.65 0.54
N ALA A 152 -4.63 2.85 0.21
CA ALA A 152 -5.03 3.85 -0.76
C ALA A 152 -4.66 5.29 -0.30
N LEU A 153 -4.83 5.60 0.99
CA LEU A 153 -4.36 6.85 1.59
C LEU A 153 -2.85 7.02 1.44
N THR A 154 -2.07 5.96 1.70
CA THR A 154 -0.60 6.01 1.60
C THR A 154 -0.14 6.32 0.18
N ILE A 155 -0.81 5.75 -0.84
CA ILE A 155 -0.54 6.05 -2.25
C ILE A 155 -0.83 7.52 -2.57
N VAL A 156 -1.99 8.03 -2.14
CA VAL A 156 -2.40 9.43 -2.35
C VAL A 156 -1.45 10.41 -1.64
N GLU A 157 -1.10 10.15 -0.39
CA GLU A 157 -0.18 10.97 0.40
C GLU A 157 1.21 11.00 -0.23
N LYS A 158 1.71 9.85 -0.71
CA LYS A 158 2.99 9.80 -1.40
C LYS A 158 2.96 10.58 -2.72
N ALA A 159 1.93 10.41 -3.53
CA ALA A 159 1.78 11.18 -4.77
C ALA A 159 1.69 12.70 -4.50
N MET A 160 1.03 13.11 -3.42
CA MET A 160 0.98 14.51 -2.98
C MET A 160 2.35 15.03 -2.54
N ARG A 161 3.11 14.24 -1.78
CA ARG A 161 4.49 14.58 -1.37
C ARG A 161 5.40 14.75 -2.58
N ASP A 162 5.32 13.83 -3.54
CA ASP A 162 6.12 13.89 -4.77
C ASP A 162 5.77 15.13 -5.61
N LEU A 163 4.48 15.47 -5.72
CA LEU A 163 3.99 16.67 -6.41
C LEU A 163 4.45 17.98 -5.73
N GLN A 164 4.43 18.01 -4.40
CA GLN A 164 4.95 19.14 -3.63
C GLN A 164 6.47 19.28 -3.81
N ALA A 165 7.21 18.17 -3.82
CA ALA A 165 8.66 18.19 -4.07
C ALA A 165 8.99 18.74 -5.46
N GLU A 166 8.27 18.31 -6.50
CA GLU A 166 8.43 18.85 -7.87
C GLU A 166 8.14 20.36 -7.96
N SER A 167 7.16 20.84 -7.19
CA SER A 167 6.84 22.26 -7.16
C SER A 167 7.92 23.08 -6.45
N ARG A 168 8.51 22.52 -5.38
CA ARG A 168 9.62 23.15 -4.66
C ARG A 168 10.87 23.27 -5.53
N THR A 169 11.23 22.22 -6.28
CA THR A 169 12.41 22.25 -7.16
C THR A 169 12.27 23.26 -8.30
N ARG A 170 11.03 23.58 -8.72
CA ARG A 170 10.73 24.62 -9.72
C ARG A 170 10.61 26.03 -9.13
N GLY A 171 10.73 26.19 -7.82
CA GLY A 171 10.49 27.47 -7.15
C GLY A 171 9.00 27.88 -7.09
N GLU A 172 8.07 26.97 -7.37
CA GLU A 172 6.63 27.23 -7.48
C GLU A 172 5.86 26.90 -6.18
N THR A 173 6.53 26.92 -5.02
CA THR A 173 5.93 26.48 -3.73
C THR A 173 4.65 27.24 -3.39
N THR A 174 4.67 28.58 -3.45
CA THR A 174 3.48 29.42 -3.16
C THR A 174 2.33 29.11 -4.10
N ARG A 175 2.65 28.93 -5.39
CA ARG A 175 1.67 28.58 -6.42
C ARG A 175 1.03 27.22 -6.14
N PHE A 176 1.84 26.22 -5.79
CA PHE A 176 1.36 24.90 -5.42
C PHE A 176 0.44 24.94 -4.19
N GLU A 177 0.83 25.65 -3.13
CA GLU A 177 0.05 25.74 -1.88
C GLU A 177 -1.36 26.34 -2.09
N ILE A 178 -1.50 27.24 -3.08
CA ILE A 178 -2.79 27.79 -3.49
C ILE A 178 -3.57 26.80 -4.37
N LEU A 179 -2.92 26.25 -5.41
CA LEU A 179 -3.58 25.36 -6.37
C LEU A 179 -3.97 24.01 -5.76
N LYS A 180 -3.23 23.47 -4.79
CA LYS A 180 -3.49 22.15 -4.18
C LYS A 180 -4.88 22.06 -3.54
N ARG A 181 -5.43 23.19 -3.06
CA ARG A 181 -6.77 23.25 -2.46
C ARG A 181 -7.86 22.87 -3.46
N TRP A 182 -7.59 23.08 -4.75
CA TRP A 182 -8.50 22.80 -5.87
C TRP A 182 -8.29 21.40 -6.45
N LEU A 183 -7.35 20.63 -5.91
CA LEU A 183 -7.16 19.24 -6.28
C LEU A 183 -8.30 18.35 -5.75
N ILE A 184 -8.78 18.64 -4.53
CA ILE A 184 -9.79 17.85 -3.80
C ILE A 184 -11.08 18.64 -3.52
N ALA A 185 -11.12 19.97 -3.65
CA ALA A 185 -12.33 20.75 -3.37
C ALA A 185 -13.15 21.09 -4.63
N SER A 186 -14.48 21.12 -4.47
CA SER A 186 -15.44 21.54 -5.50
C SER A 186 -15.46 23.06 -5.70
N GLU A 187 -15.97 23.43 -6.87
CA GLU A 187 -15.80 24.70 -7.57
C GLU A 187 -16.57 25.89 -6.93
N ASP A 188 -16.01 26.52 -5.91
CA ASP A 188 -16.46 27.87 -5.52
C ASP A 188 -15.82 28.91 -6.46
N ARG A 189 -16.59 29.41 -7.44
CA ARG A 189 -16.08 30.39 -8.41
C ARG A 189 -15.53 31.66 -7.76
N ALA A 190 -16.13 32.13 -6.66
CA ALA A 190 -15.67 33.36 -5.99
C ALA A 190 -14.28 33.15 -5.38
N ARG A 191 -14.08 32.01 -4.71
CA ARG A 191 -12.77 31.62 -4.16
C ARG A 191 -11.74 31.35 -5.26
N ALA A 192 -12.17 30.84 -6.41
CA ALA A 192 -11.27 30.58 -7.54
C ALA A 192 -10.73 31.88 -8.13
N THR A 193 -11.59 32.89 -8.31
CA THR A 193 -11.18 34.22 -8.80
C THR A 193 -10.26 34.93 -7.81
N GLU A 194 -10.51 34.84 -6.50
CA GLU A 194 -9.60 35.39 -5.49
C GLU A 194 -8.23 34.68 -5.52
N ALA A 195 -8.22 33.35 -5.59
CA ALA A 195 -7.01 32.56 -5.73
C ALA A 195 -6.22 32.91 -7.00
N ALA A 196 -6.90 33.11 -8.14
CA ALA A 196 -6.27 33.53 -9.39
C ALA A 196 -5.57 34.90 -9.24
N ARG A 197 -6.23 35.89 -8.61
CA ARG A 197 -5.66 37.22 -8.37
C ARG A 197 -4.42 37.17 -7.48
N SER A 198 -4.44 36.35 -6.41
CA SER A 198 -3.26 36.18 -5.53
C SER A 198 -2.03 35.58 -6.23
N LEU A 199 -2.22 34.96 -7.39
CA LEU A 199 -1.16 34.40 -8.22
C LEU A 199 -0.83 35.28 -9.44
N ASP A 200 -1.43 36.47 -9.55
CA ASP A 200 -1.36 37.33 -10.73
C ASP A 200 -1.76 36.59 -12.03
N MET A 201 -2.81 35.77 -11.94
CA MET A 201 -3.33 34.96 -13.04
C MET A 201 -4.72 35.43 -13.46
N THR A 202 -5.04 35.30 -14.75
CA THR A 202 -6.42 35.35 -15.21
C THR A 202 -7.18 34.09 -14.77
N ASP A 203 -8.51 34.18 -14.64
CA ASP A 203 -9.36 33.03 -14.32
C ASP A 203 -9.15 31.85 -15.28
N GLY A 204 -8.94 32.13 -16.57
CA GLY A 204 -8.61 31.13 -17.57
C GLY A 204 -7.26 30.45 -17.33
N ALA A 205 -6.22 31.24 -17.05
CA ALA A 205 -4.89 30.71 -16.74
C ALA A 205 -4.88 29.88 -15.45
N PHE A 206 -5.65 30.30 -14.43
CA PHE A 206 -5.81 29.57 -13.18
C PHE A 206 -6.43 28.19 -13.39
N LYS A 207 -7.54 28.12 -14.15
CA LYS A 207 -8.19 26.83 -14.51
C LYS A 207 -7.24 25.89 -15.22
N VAL A 208 -6.46 26.39 -16.18
CA VAL A 208 -5.44 25.59 -16.90
C VAL A 208 -4.37 25.08 -15.92
N ALA A 209 -3.94 25.90 -14.96
CA ALA A 209 -2.96 25.49 -13.96
C ALA A 209 -3.51 24.39 -13.02
N VAL A 210 -4.76 24.51 -12.57
CA VAL A 210 -5.43 23.46 -11.78
C VAL A 210 -5.54 22.16 -12.58
N HIS A 211 -5.96 22.23 -13.85
CA HIS A 211 -6.07 21.04 -14.71
C HIS A 211 -4.69 20.37 -14.91
N ARG A 212 -3.63 21.15 -15.17
CA ARG A 212 -2.26 20.61 -15.26
C ARG A 212 -1.81 19.96 -13.95
N LEU A 213 -2.14 20.55 -12.81
CA LEU A 213 -1.82 19.99 -11.50
C LEU A 213 -2.55 18.66 -11.27
N ARG A 214 -3.85 18.57 -11.58
CA ARG A 214 -4.64 17.33 -11.52
C ARG A 214 -4.06 16.25 -12.42
N LYS A 215 -3.73 16.59 -13.66
CA LYS A 215 -3.08 15.66 -14.60
C LYS A 215 -1.75 15.13 -14.05
N ARG A 216 -0.91 15.99 -13.48
CA ARG A 216 0.36 15.56 -12.90
C ARG A 216 0.16 14.67 -11.67
N PHE A 217 -0.78 15.03 -10.80
CA PHE A 217 -1.14 14.22 -9.64
C PHE A 217 -1.60 12.81 -10.03
N ARG A 218 -2.50 12.69 -11.02
CA ARG A 218 -2.94 11.38 -11.55
C ARG A 218 -1.78 10.55 -12.07
N GLN A 219 -0.85 11.18 -12.79
CA GLN A 219 0.35 10.48 -13.28
C GLN A 219 1.20 9.96 -12.12
N LEU A 220 1.38 10.74 -11.05
CA LEU A 220 2.15 10.31 -9.88
C LEU A 220 1.46 9.14 -9.14
N VAL A 221 0.13 9.16 -9.00
CA VAL A 221 -0.64 8.04 -8.46
C VAL A 221 -0.47 6.79 -9.33
N HIS A 222 -0.63 6.95 -10.64
CA HIS A 222 -0.42 5.87 -11.62
C HIS A 222 0.99 5.29 -11.50
N ASP A 223 2.03 6.13 -11.42
CA ASP A 223 3.42 5.70 -11.30
C ASP A 223 3.68 4.93 -9.99
N GLN A 224 3.03 5.30 -8.88
CA GLN A 224 3.12 4.53 -7.63
C GLN A 224 2.57 3.11 -7.81
N ILE A 225 1.35 2.96 -8.34
CA ILE A 225 0.73 1.64 -8.53
C ILE A 225 1.50 0.83 -9.57
N ALA A 226 1.88 1.45 -10.69
CA ALA A 226 2.67 0.84 -11.75
C ALA A 226 4.01 0.29 -11.22
N SER A 227 4.56 0.86 -10.15
CA SER A 227 5.77 0.32 -9.52
C SER A 227 5.55 -0.97 -8.73
N THR A 228 4.29 -1.38 -8.50
CA THR A 228 3.92 -2.52 -7.63
C THR A 228 3.17 -3.66 -8.34
N VAL A 229 2.87 -3.51 -9.64
CA VAL A 229 2.00 -4.43 -10.39
C VAL A 229 2.64 -4.90 -11.70
N ASP A 230 2.53 -6.19 -12.00
CA ASP A 230 3.13 -6.74 -13.22
C ASP A 230 2.21 -6.55 -14.43
N GLY A 231 2.42 -5.46 -15.18
CA GLY A 231 1.79 -5.23 -16.47
C GLY A 231 0.58 -4.27 -16.45
N PRO A 232 0.25 -3.67 -17.61
CA PRO A 232 -0.85 -2.70 -17.73
C PRO A 232 -2.23 -3.30 -17.44
N GLU A 233 -2.41 -4.61 -17.68
CA GLU A 233 -3.66 -5.32 -17.43
C GLU A 233 -4.04 -5.37 -15.94
N VAL A 234 -3.05 -5.47 -15.06
CA VAL A 234 -3.27 -5.46 -13.60
C VAL A 234 -3.40 -4.02 -13.09
N LEU A 235 -2.68 -3.09 -13.72
CA LEU A 235 -2.62 -1.69 -13.31
C LEU A 235 -3.98 -1.00 -13.32
N GLN A 236 -4.76 -1.15 -14.39
CA GLN A 236 -6.08 -0.52 -14.45
C GLN A 236 -7.00 -1.05 -13.34
N GLY A 237 -6.99 -2.37 -13.13
CA GLY A 237 -7.77 -2.98 -12.04
C GLY A 237 -7.34 -2.54 -10.64
N GLU A 238 -6.07 -2.19 -10.44
CA GLU A 238 -5.58 -1.64 -9.18
C GLU A 238 -5.89 -0.15 -9.00
N LEU A 239 -5.93 0.63 -10.08
CA LEU A 239 -6.41 2.02 -10.04
C LEU A 239 -7.90 2.09 -9.70
N ASP A 240 -8.72 1.27 -10.34
CA ASP A 240 -10.15 1.18 -10.05
C ASP A 240 -10.39 0.76 -8.60
N TYR A 241 -9.57 -0.19 -8.12
CA TYR A 241 -9.63 -0.66 -6.74
C TYR A 241 -9.17 0.41 -5.74
N LEU A 242 -8.16 1.22 -6.06
CA LEU A 242 -7.75 2.36 -5.23
C LEU A 242 -8.89 3.34 -5.01
N ILE A 243 -9.63 3.67 -6.07
CA ILE A 243 -10.81 4.53 -5.98
C ILE A 243 -11.86 3.90 -5.06
N GLN A 244 -12.16 2.61 -5.26
CA GLN A 244 -13.12 1.88 -4.42
C GLN A 244 -12.69 1.91 -2.94
N ALA A 245 -11.42 1.62 -2.65
CA ALA A 245 -10.89 1.59 -1.30
C ALA A 245 -11.01 2.95 -0.58
N LEU A 246 -10.74 4.06 -1.29
CA LEU A 246 -10.92 5.43 -0.76
C LEU A 246 -12.40 5.73 -0.47
N THR A 247 -13.32 5.25 -1.31
CA THR A 247 -14.75 5.50 -1.15
C THR A 247 -15.43 4.63 -0.10
N ALA A 248 -14.95 3.41 0.12
CA ALA A 248 -15.60 2.41 0.96
C ALA A 248 -15.53 2.70 2.47
N SER A 249 -14.63 3.57 2.93
CA SER A 249 -14.43 3.84 4.38
C SER A 249 -15.19 5.06 4.91
N HIS A 250 -16.02 5.72 4.10
CA HIS A 250 -16.84 6.88 4.52
C HIS A 250 -18.32 6.68 4.19
N PRO A 251 -19.13 6.07 5.07
CA PRO A 251 -20.59 6.05 4.92
C PRO A 251 -21.28 7.33 5.42
N GLY A 252 -20.64 8.53 5.35
CA GLY A 252 -21.20 9.72 6.02
C GLY A 252 -20.82 11.13 5.58
N THR A 253 -20.02 11.35 4.53
CA THR A 253 -19.79 12.72 4.01
C THR A 253 -19.62 12.71 2.49
N ASP A 254 -20.72 12.89 1.78
CA ASP A 254 -20.83 12.75 0.32
C ASP A 254 -20.11 13.83 -0.52
N THR A 255 -19.34 14.75 0.09
CA THR A 255 -18.66 15.82 -0.65
C THR A 255 -17.16 15.59 -0.88
N ASN A 256 -16.47 14.87 0.00
CA ASN A 256 -15.02 14.67 -0.10
C ASN A 256 -14.65 13.41 -0.92
N THR A 257 -15.54 12.42 -0.91
CA THR A 257 -15.38 11.14 -1.61
C THR A 257 -15.49 11.30 -3.12
N GLU A 258 -16.50 12.03 -3.60
CA GLU A 258 -16.69 12.30 -5.02
C GLU A 258 -15.57 13.16 -5.60
N ALA A 259 -15.06 14.11 -4.80
CA ALA A 259 -13.99 14.97 -5.24
C ALA A 259 -12.62 14.25 -5.28
N THR A 260 -12.37 13.31 -4.36
CA THR A 260 -11.19 12.43 -4.42
C THR A 260 -11.28 11.47 -5.61
N ARG A 261 -12.47 10.93 -5.90
CA ARG A 261 -12.72 10.14 -7.11
C ARG A 261 -12.48 10.96 -8.37
N GLN A 262 -13.02 12.17 -8.46
CA GLN A 262 -12.87 13.07 -9.61
C GLN A 262 -11.42 13.56 -9.81
N ALA A 263 -10.64 13.66 -8.74
CA ALA A 263 -9.22 13.96 -8.80
C ALA A 263 -8.40 12.82 -9.42
N ILE A 264 -8.82 11.56 -9.24
CA ILE A 264 -8.04 10.37 -9.62
C ILE A 264 -8.56 9.71 -10.92
N SER A 265 -9.85 9.83 -11.24
CA SER A 265 -10.45 9.26 -12.45
C SER A 265 -9.83 9.80 -13.75
N PRO A 266 -9.75 8.97 -14.81
CA PRO A 266 -9.41 9.43 -16.16
C PRO A 266 -10.51 10.37 -16.71
N GLU A 267 -10.11 11.35 -17.51
CA GLU A 267 -11.04 12.23 -18.27
C GLU A 267 -11.68 11.48 -19.44
#